data_AF-A0A958UXS3-F1
#
_entry.id   AF-A0A958UXS3-F1
#
_cell.length_a   1.000
_cell.length_b   1.000
_cell.length_c   1.000
_cell.angle_alpha   90.00
_cell.angle_beta   90.00
_cell.angle_gamma   90.00
#
_symmetry.space_group_name_H-M   'P 1'
#
loop_
_entity.id
_entity.type
_entity.pdbx_description
1 polymer ?
#
loop_
_entity_poly.entity_id
_entity_poly.type
_entity_poly.pdbx_seq_one_letter_code
_entity_poly.pdbx_strand_id
1 'polypeptide(L)'
;KEFTKAEDTLQSLLKKQPQNLEAIELLGDVYSNQRDWDRAIIQYEKLTELKTQEANYHYKYGGALSMKALSVNKLRALSYLDDMEDAFLKAATLDSKHVNTRWALVRYYLEVPGIIGGSKEKAWLYTEELNGLSLVDGALSKGYYFETVDDFVQAESYYKKAVEVGNTWICNKHLLDLYLKYNKPRQALHAMEAYYHLSTDDKALKVINKLTKDYGLSSKLARE
;
A
#
# COMPACT_ATOMS: atom_id res chain seq x y z
N LYS A 1 -15.49 0.07 20.28
CA LYS A 1 -15.64 -0.44 21.68
C LYS A 1 -14.35 -1.12 22.16
N GLU A 2 -13.69 -1.94 21.34
CA GLU A 2 -12.42 -2.59 21.73
C GLU A 2 -11.23 -1.63 21.72
N PHE A 3 -11.09 -0.79 20.69
CA PHE A 3 -10.00 0.19 20.60
C PHE A 3 -9.96 1.22 21.74
N THR A 4 -11.12 1.66 22.24
CA THR A 4 -11.21 2.61 23.37
C THR A 4 -10.69 2.00 24.67
N LYS A 5 -10.99 0.72 24.94
CA LYS A 5 -10.48 0.02 26.13
C LYS A 5 -8.97 -0.24 26.03
N ALA A 6 -8.48 -0.57 24.84
CA ALA A 6 -7.06 -0.73 24.59
C ALA A 6 -6.31 0.59 24.83
N GLU A 7 -6.84 1.69 24.30
CA GLU A 7 -6.31 3.04 24.51
C GLU A 7 -6.19 3.39 26.00
N ASP A 8 -7.27 3.28 26.79
CA ASP A 8 -7.25 3.58 28.23
C ASP A 8 -6.21 2.75 29.00
N THR A 9 -6.09 1.47 28.63
CA THR A 9 -5.15 0.52 29.24
C THR A 9 -3.70 0.91 28.94
N LEU A 10 -3.40 1.20 27.67
CA LEU A 10 -2.08 1.58 27.19
C LEU A 10 -1.67 2.94 27.77
N GLN A 11 -2.57 3.93 27.80
CA GLN A 11 -2.31 5.22 28.43
C GLN A 11 -2.00 5.08 29.92
N SER A 12 -2.75 4.23 30.65
CA SER A 12 -2.50 3.96 32.07
C SER A 12 -1.15 3.28 32.30
N LEU A 13 -0.74 2.38 31.40
CA LEU A 13 0.57 1.75 31.42
C LEU A 13 1.68 2.79 31.18
N LEU A 14 1.54 3.65 30.17
CA LEU A 14 2.53 4.67 29.84
C LEU A 14 2.68 5.74 30.92
N LYS A 15 1.65 5.99 31.75
CA LYS A 15 1.81 6.82 32.96
C LYS A 15 2.80 6.22 33.97
N LYS A 16 2.89 4.89 34.03
CA LYS A 16 3.81 4.17 34.95
C LYS A 16 5.16 3.86 34.28
N GLN A 17 5.14 3.62 32.98
CA GLN A 17 6.31 3.24 32.18
C GLN A 17 6.36 4.08 30.89
N PRO A 18 6.79 5.36 30.96
CA PRO A 18 6.68 6.29 29.84
C PRO A 18 7.49 5.93 28.59
N GLN A 19 8.48 5.04 28.72
CA GLN A 19 9.37 4.59 27.65
C GLN A 19 9.15 3.12 27.27
N ASN A 20 8.02 2.52 27.66
CA ASN A 20 7.69 1.16 27.24
C ASN A 20 7.38 1.15 25.73
N LEU A 21 8.35 0.70 24.94
CA LEU A 21 8.29 0.75 23.47
C LEU A 21 7.07 0.02 22.90
N GLU A 22 6.77 -1.18 23.40
CA GLU A 22 5.62 -1.98 22.96
C GLU A 22 4.31 -1.24 23.24
N ALA A 23 4.17 -0.62 24.42
CA ALA A 23 2.99 0.15 24.76
C ALA A 23 2.84 1.42 23.89
N ILE A 24 3.95 2.10 23.56
CA ILE A 24 3.94 3.25 22.65
C ILE A 24 3.53 2.79 21.24
N GLU A 25 4.11 1.70 20.76
CA GLU A 25 3.82 1.12 19.44
C GLU A 25 2.37 0.70 19.30
N LEU A 26 1.85 -0.08 20.26
CA LEU A 26 0.46 -0.51 20.27
C LEU A 26 -0.49 0.68 20.36
N LEU A 27 -0.12 1.74 21.10
CA LEU A 27 -0.95 2.94 21.18
C LEU A 27 -0.97 3.70 19.85
N GLY A 28 0.16 3.80 19.16
CA GLY A 28 0.23 4.31 17.79
C GLY A 28 -0.63 3.49 16.82
N ASP A 29 -0.58 2.16 16.93
CA ASP A 29 -1.38 1.24 16.10
C ASP A 29 -2.88 1.40 16.39
N VAL A 30 -3.28 1.57 17.66
CA VAL A 30 -4.66 1.86 18.05
C VAL A 30 -5.13 3.18 17.43
N TYR A 31 -4.35 4.25 17.54
CA TYR A 31 -4.71 5.55 16.93
C TYR A 31 -4.79 5.45 15.40
N SER A 32 -3.86 4.74 14.76
CA SER A 32 -3.89 4.48 13.32
C SER A 32 -5.17 3.75 12.89
N ASN A 33 -5.59 2.72 13.65
CA ASN A 33 -6.84 2.00 13.40
C ASN A 33 -8.08 2.89 13.60
N GLN A 34 -8.02 3.84 14.54
CA GLN A 34 -9.06 4.86 14.74
C GLN A 34 -9.00 5.99 13.69
N ARG A 35 -8.00 6.00 12.80
CA ARG A 35 -7.67 7.09 11.86
C ARG A 35 -7.34 8.42 12.55
N ASP A 36 -6.92 8.35 13.80
CA ASP A 36 -6.40 9.50 14.54
C ASP A 36 -4.91 9.66 14.24
N TRP A 37 -4.62 10.15 13.04
CA TRP A 37 -3.26 10.22 12.53
C TRP A 37 -2.39 11.17 13.34
N ASP A 38 -2.96 12.25 13.89
CA ASP A 38 -2.21 13.21 14.71
C ASP A 38 -1.65 12.53 15.97
N ARG A 39 -2.48 11.76 16.70
CA ARG A 39 -2.01 11.04 17.89
C ARG A 39 -1.13 9.84 17.55
N ALA A 40 -1.34 9.20 16.40
CA ALA A 40 -0.49 8.11 15.92
C ALA A 40 0.93 8.61 15.59
N ILE A 41 1.05 9.72 14.85
CA ILE A 41 2.33 10.37 14.51
C ILE A 41 3.13 10.63 15.78
N ILE A 42 2.52 11.22 16.82
CA ILE A 42 3.19 11.51 18.09
C ILE A 42 3.75 10.23 18.76
N GLN A 43 3.06 9.09 18.68
CA GLN A 43 3.58 7.86 19.28
C GLN A 43 4.71 7.26 18.45
N TYR A 44 4.56 7.22 17.13
CA TYR A 44 5.60 6.65 16.27
C TYR A 44 6.85 7.53 16.22
N GLU A 45 6.71 8.86 16.27
CA GLU A 45 7.84 9.79 16.39
C GLU A 45 8.69 9.47 17.62
N LYS A 46 8.05 9.33 18.80
CA LYS A 46 8.75 8.91 20.03
C LYS A 46 9.50 7.60 19.87
N LEU A 47 8.97 6.63 19.11
CA LEU A 47 9.67 5.38 18.86
C LEU A 47 10.94 5.60 18.01
N THR A 48 10.88 6.47 17.01
CA THR A 48 12.06 6.83 16.21
C THR A 48 13.13 7.54 17.03
N GLU A 49 12.76 8.31 18.05
CA GLU A 49 13.68 8.96 18.99
C GLU A 49 14.30 7.96 19.97
N LEU A 50 13.48 7.07 20.57
CA LEU A 50 13.93 6.09 21.56
C LEU A 50 14.76 4.96 20.93
N LYS A 51 14.49 4.62 19.67
CA LYS A 51 15.16 3.54 18.92
C LYS A 51 15.43 3.96 17.49
N THR A 52 16.44 4.82 17.33
CA THR A 52 16.83 5.40 16.02
C THR A 52 17.28 4.39 14.96
N GLN A 53 17.61 3.15 15.36
CA GLN A 53 18.09 2.08 14.47
C GLN A 53 17.03 0.99 14.20
N GLU A 54 15.79 1.18 14.62
CA GLU A 54 14.70 0.24 14.33
C GLU A 54 13.98 0.66 13.04
N ALA A 55 14.17 -0.11 11.96
CA ALA A 55 13.62 0.20 10.64
C ALA A 55 12.09 0.31 10.65
N ASN A 56 11.42 -0.59 11.39
CA ASN A 56 9.97 -0.64 11.41
C ASN A 56 9.34 0.59 12.07
N TYR A 57 10.03 1.23 13.02
CA TYR A 57 9.53 2.46 13.66
C TYR A 57 9.55 3.65 12.71
N HIS A 58 10.61 3.79 11.92
CA HIS A 58 10.68 4.79 10.86
C HIS A 58 9.62 4.52 9.78
N TYR A 59 9.41 3.25 9.40
CA TYR A 59 8.35 2.88 8.46
C TYR A 59 6.95 3.25 8.99
N LYS A 60 6.64 2.93 10.26
CA LYS A 60 5.35 3.27 10.89
C LYS A 60 5.15 4.78 10.99
N TYR A 61 6.19 5.53 11.33
CA TYR A 61 6.17 6.99 11.38
C TYR A 61 5.86 7.61 10.01
N GLY A 62 6.64 7.26 8.98
CA GLY A 62 6.39 7.69 7.59
C GLY A 62 5.01 7.26 7.09
N GLY A 63 4.56 6.06 7.46
CA GLY A 63 3.21 5.57 7.15
C GLY A 63 2.10 6.42 7.76
N ALA A 64 2.21 6.79 9.04
CA ALA A 64 1.22 7.65 9.69
C ALA A 64 1.21 9.07 9.10
N LEU A 65 2.38 9.64 8.80
CA LEU A 65 2.50 10.90 8.07
C LEU A 65 1.82 10.82 6.69
N SER A 66 2.02 9.72 5.95
CA SER A 66 1.38 9.49 4.65
C SER A 66 -0.14 9.49 4.77
N MET A 67 -0.68 8.77 5.75
CA MET A 67 -2.12 8.72 5.99
C MET A 67 -2.68 10.08 6.44
N LYS A 68 -1.91 10.85 7.22
CA LYS A 68 -2.25 12.23 7.57
C LYS A 68 -2.30 13.12 6.33
N ALA A 69 -1.28 13.07 5.48
CA ALA A 69 -1.20 13.85 4.24
C ALA A 69 -2.40 13.57 3.31
N LEU A 70 -2.81 12.31 3.19
CA LEU A 70 -4.00 11.90 2.42
C LEU A 70 -5.33 12.39 3.04
N SER A 71 -5.36 12.64 4.35
CA SER A 71 -6.56 13.09 5.07
C SER A 71 -6.80 14.61 5.04
N VAL A 72 -5.81 15.39 4.60
CA VAL A 72 -5.86 16.85 4.55
C VAL A 72 -5.88 17.37 3.12
N ASN A 73 -6.08 18.68 2.94
CA ASN A 73 -5.99 19.30 1.61
C ASN A 73 -4.54 19.28 1.09
N LYS A 74 -4.39 19.31 -0.23
CA LYS A 74 -3.09 19.20 -0.91
C LYS A 74 -2.03 20.20 -0.43
N LEU A 75 -2.42 21.43 -0.09
CA LEU A 75 -1.47 22.45 0.37
C LEU A 75 -0.89 22.09 1.75
N ARG A 76 -1.73 21.59 2.67
CA ARG A 76 -1.27 21.10 3.97
C ARG A 76 -0.52 19.79 3.86
N ALA A 77 -0.86 18.93 2.90
CA ALA A 77 -0.15 17.67 2.69
C ALA A 77 1.34 17.88 2.40
N LEU A 78 1.71 19.00 1.75
CA LEU A 78 3.10 19.33 1.43
C LEU A 78 4.00 19.41 2.67
N SER A 79 3.48 19.80 3.84
CA SER A 79 4.32 19.94 5.04
C SER A 79 4.78 18.62 5.63
N TYR A 80 4.29 17.48 5.14
CA TYR A 80 4.65 16.15 5.62
C TYR A 80 5.61 15.42 4.67
N LEU A 81 5.82 15.93 3.44
CA LEU A 81 6.51 15.18 2.39
C LEU A 81 7.98 14.88 2.75
N ASP A 82 8.71 15.89 3.24
CA ASP A 82 10.11 15.74 3.60
C ASP A 82 10.28 14.72 4.74
N ASP A 83 9.50 14.86 5.82
CA ASP A 83 9.53 13.92 6.96
C ASP A 83 9.13 12.50 6.55
N MET A 84 8.20 12.35 5.59
CA MET A 84 7.81 11.05 5.03
C MET A 84 8.96 10.41 4.25
N GLU A 85 9.59 11.16 3.33
CA GLU A 85 10.71 10.68 2.53
C GLU A 85 11.87 10.26 3.43
N ASP A 86 12.25 11.11 4.39
CA ASP A 86 13.34 10.85 5.32
C ASP A 86 13.08 9.60 6.18
N ALA A 87 11.86 9.45 6.70
CA ALA A 87 11.48 8.28 7.48
C ALA A 87 11.55 6.99 6.64
N PHE A 88 11.03 7.01 5.42
CA PHE A 88 11.11 5.83 4.54
C PHE A 88 12.54 5.53 4.08
N LEU A 89 13.33 6.54 3.72
CA LEU A 89 14.73 6.36 3.36
C LEU A 89 15.55 5.81 4.53
N LYS A 90 15.29 6.29 5.76
CA LYS A 90 15.92 5.77 6.97
C LYS A 90 15.55 4.31 7.20
N ALA A 91 14.27 3.96 7.09
CA ALA A 91 13.82 2.58 7.22
C ALA A 91 14.47 1.65 6.16
N ALA A 92 14.57 2.11 4.90
CA ALA A 92 15.17 1.34 3.82
C ALA A 92 16.69 1.15 4.00
N THR A 93 17.35 2.15 4.59
CA THR A 93 18.79 2.10 4.92
C THR A 93 19.06 1.13 6.07
N LEU A 94 18.20 1.11 7.08
CA LEU A 94 18.33 0.22 8.24
C LEU A 94 17.99 -1.24 7.91
N ASP A 95 17.02 -1.46 7.03
CA ASP A 95 16.63 -2.80 6.58
C ASP A 95 16.48 -2.88 5.05
N SER A 96 17.51 -3.46 4.42
CA SER A 96 17.57 -3.70 2.98
C SER A 96 16.58 -4.77 2.48
N LYS A 97 15.87 -5.45 3.39
CA LYS A 97 14.84 -6.45 3.06
C LYS A 97 13.42 -5.97 3.40
N HIS A 98 13.26 -4.74 3.91
CA HIS A 98 11.94 -4.21 4.25
C HIS A 98 11.10 -3.95 3.00
N VAL A 99 10.23 -4.90 2.65
CA VAL A 99 9.39 -4.86 1.44
C VAL A 99 8.42 -3.68 1.48
N ASN A 100 7.75 -3.45 2.61
CA ASN A 100 6.75 -2.40 2.73
C ASN A 100 7.31 -0.99 2.58
N THR A 101 8.57 -0.77 3.01
CA THR A 101 9.22 0.54 2.86
C THR A 101 9.53 0.83 1.41
N ARG A 102 9.99 -0.17 0.65
CA ARG A 102 10.24 -0.01 -0.79
C ARG A 102 8.95 0.29 -1.54
N TRP A 103 7.86 -0.38 -1.20
CA TRP A 103 6.54 -0.04 -1.72
C TRP A 103 6.12 1.40 -1.40
N ALA A 104 6.38 1.86 -0.17
CA ALA A 104 6.11 3.24 0.22
C ALA A 104 6.93 4.24 -0.60
N LEU A 105 8.22 3.96 -0.84
CA LEU A 105 9.09 4.78 -1.67
C LEU A 105 8.67 4.79 -3.15
N VAL A 106 8.30 3.63 -3.72
CA VAL A 106 7.75 3.56 -5.09
C VAL A 106 6.53 4.48 -5.22
N ARG A 107 5.59 4.41 -4.27
CA ARG A 107 4.39 5.26 -4.28
C ARG A 107 4.73 6.73 -4.09
N TYR A 108 5.54 7.05 -3.08
CA TYR A 108 5.95 8.43 -2.80
C TYR A 108 6.54 9.09 -4.05
N TYR A 109 7.52 8.44 -4.67
CA TYR A 109 8.22 9.02 -5.82
C TYR A 109 7.39 9.08 -7.11
N LEU A 110 6.30 8.30 -7.22
CA LEU A 110 5.37 8.34 -8.35
C LEU A 110 4.20 9.32 -8.14
N GLU A 111 3.73 9.48 -6.90
CA GLU A 111 2.55 10.28 -6.57
C GLU A 111 2.88 11.74 -6.25
N VAL A 112 4.09 12.00 -5.72
CA VAL A 112 4.55 13.37 -5.45
C VAL A 112 5.01 14.04 -6.75
N PRO A 113 4.66 15.32 -7.00
CA PRO A 113 5.16 16.05 -8.17
C PRO A 113 6.69 16.13 -8.19
N GLY A 114 7.30 15.96 -9.38
CA GLY A 114 8.75 15.95 -9.52
C GLY A 114 9.47 17.23 -9.06
N ILE A 115 8.80 18.38 -9.15
CA ILE A 115 9.33 19.66 -8.64
C ILE A 115 9.45 19.74 -7.11
N ILE A 116 8.76 18.87 -6.37
CA ILE A 116 8.66 18.92 -4.89
C ILE A 116 9.22 17.64 -4.24
N GLY A 117 9.69 16.65 -5.01
CA GLY A 117 10.33 15.46 -4.43
C GLY A 117 10.07 14.16 -5.19
N GLY A 118 9.09 14.13 -6.09
CA GLY A 118 8.85 12.97 -6.96
C GLY A 118 10.05 12.66 -7.86
N SER A 119 10.25 11.38 -8.19
CA SER A 119 11.29 10.95 -9.14
C SER A 119 10.98 9.58 -9.72
N LYS A 120 10.71 9.53 -11.02
CA LYS A 120 10.45 8.26 -11.72
C LYS A 120 11.67 7.34 -11.68
N GLU A 121 12.86 7.91 -11.71
CA GLU A 121 14.13 7.18 -11.65
C GLU A 121 14.29 6.49 -10.29
N LYS A 122 14.06 7.23 -9.18
CA LYS A 122 14.07 6.64 -7.84
C LYS A 122 12.95 5.63 -7.66
N ALA A 123 11.74 5.91 -8.16
CA ALA A 123 10.65 4.95 -8.11
C ALA A 123 11.04 3.63 -8.81
N TRP A 124 11.59 3.71 -10.02
CA TRP A 124 12.05 2.54 -10.77
C TRP A 124 13.12 1.77 -10.02
N LEU A 125 14.11 2.44 -9.42
CA LEU A 125 15.12 1.81 -8.56
C LEU A 125 14.47 0.93 -7.48
N TYR A 126 13.49 1.46 -6.75
CA TYR A 126 12.81 0.69 -5.70
C TYR A 126 11.91 -0.43 -6.26
N THR A 127 11.41 -0.33 -7.50
CA THR A 127 10.76 -1.48 -8.16
C THR A 127 11.75 -2.61 -8.48
N GLU A 128 12.99 -2.28 -8.85
CA GLU A 128 14.04 -3.28 -9.07
C GLU A 128 14.49 -3.92 -7.76
N GLU A 129 14.61 -3.14 -6.68
CA GLU A 129 14.88 -3.70 -5.35
C GLU A 129 13.75 -4.64 -4.90
N LEU A 130 12.49 -4.24 -5.06
CA LEU A 130 11.33 -5.11 -4.76
C LEU A 130 11.38 -6.40 -5.56
N ASN A 131 11.72 -6.33 -6.84
CA ASN A 131 11.85 -7.51 -7.70
C ASN A 131 12.96 -8.46 -7.22
N GLY A 132 14.03 -7.95 -6.61
CA GLY A 132 15.06 -8.76 -5.97
C GLY A 132 14.60 -9.46 -4.68
N LEU A 133 13.63 -8.88 -3.97
CA LEU A 133 13.10 -9.42 -2.70
C LEU A 133 11.92 -10.37 -2.90
N SER A 134 11.02 -10.05 -3.83
CA SER A 134 9.79 -10.78 -4.09
C SER A 134 9.37 -10.58 -5.55
N LEU A 135 9.25 -11.68 -6.30
CA LEU A 135 8.85 -11.62 -7.70
C LEU A 135 7.43 -11.05 -7.87
N VAL A 136 6.54 -11.30 -6.90
CA VAL A 136 5.17 -10.76 -6.91
C VAL A 136 5.21 -9.25 -6.67
N ASP A 137 5.91 -8.78 -5.66
CA ASP A 137 6.01 -7.35 -5.35
C ASP A 137 6.77 -6.57 -6.43
N GLY A 138 7.80 -7.18 -7.01
CA GLY A 138 8.51 -6.63 -8.17
C GLY A 138 7.60 -6.47 -9.38
N ALA A 139 6.85 -7.51 -9.74
CA ALA A 139 5.93 -7.44 -10.86
C ALA A 139 4.79 -6.42 -10.61
N LEU A 140 4.21 -6.42 -9.42
CA LEU A 140 3.16 -5.46 -9.04
C LEU A 140 3.67 -4.01 -9.04
N SER A 141 4.86 -3.75 -8.49
CA SER A 141 5.40 -2.40 -8.42
C SER A 141 5.80 -1.86 -9.79
N LYS A 142 6.34 -2.71 -10.68
CA LYS A 142 6.57 -2.35 -12.09
C LYS A 142 5.28 -2.09 -12.84
N GLY A 143 4.24 -2.92 -12.63
CA GLY A 143 2.91 -2.66 -13.18
C GLY A 143 2.36 -1.31 -12.73
N TYR A 144 2.50 -0.98 -11.44
CA TYR A 144 2.07 0.31 -10.88
C TYR A 144 2.85 1.50 -11.46
N TYR A 145 4.16 1.33 -11.64
CA TYR A 145 5.00 2.33 -12.30
C TYR A 145 4.48 2.65 -13.71
N PHE A 146 4.27 1.63 -14.54
CA PHE A 146 3.79 1.81 -15.91
C PHE A 146 2.34 2.32 -15.97
N GLU A 147 1.50 1.92 -15.01
CA GLU A 147 0.15 2.46 -14.88
C GLU A 147 0.17 3.97 -14.60
N THR A 148 1.12 4.44 -13.78
CA THR A 148 1.23 5.85 -13.38
C THR A 148 1.79 6.74 -14.50
N VAL A 149 2.58 6.17 -15.40
CA VAL A 149 3.06 6.86 -16.61
C VAL A 149 2.18 6.62 -17.83
N ASP A 150 0.98 6.07 -17.61
CA ASP A 150 -0.05 5.78 -18.61
C ASP A 150 0.40 4.87 -19.78
N ASP A 151 1.37 3.97 -19.52
CA ASP A 151 1.75 2.89 -20.44
C ASP A 151 0.95 1.63 -20.13
N PHE A 152 -0.23 1.53 -20.74
CA PHE A 152 -1.11 0.38 -20.58
C PHE A 152 -0.45 -0.95 -20.93
N VAL A 153 0.35 -0.99 -22.01
CA VAL A 153 0.90 -2.25 -22.54
C VAL A 153 1.89 -2.83 -21.55
N GLN A 154 2.79 -2.00 -21.02
CA GLN A 154 3.73 -2.44 -20.01
C GLN A 154 3.04 -2.73 -18.67
N ALA A 155 2.10 -1.89 -18.24
CA ALA A 155 1.34 -2.11 -17.01
C ALA A 155 0.61 -3.46 -17.04
N GLU A 156 -0.08 -3.76 -18.14
CA GLU A 156 -0.79 -5.02 -18.35
C GLU A 156 0.17 -6.21 -18.34
N SER A 157 1.31 -6.09 -19.02
CA SER A 157 2.35 -7.12 -19.07
C SER A 157 2.84 -7.49 -17.67
N TYR A 158 3.20 -6.50 -16.85
CA TYR A 158 3.71 -6.73 -15.51
C TYR A 158 2.64 -7.22 -14.53
N TYR A 159 1.39 -6.73 -14.62
CA TYR A 159 0.31 -7.26 -13.80
C TYR A 159 -0.06 -8.70 -14.17
N LYS A 160 -0.03 -9.06 -15.46
CA LYS A 160 -0.14 -10.47 -15.87
C LYS A 160 0.97 -11.34 -15.29
N LYS A 161 2.22 -10.85 -15.29
CA LYS A 161 3.34 -11.54 -14.64
C LYS A 161 3.11 -11.72 -13.13
N ALA A 162 2.56 -10.72 -12.45
CA ALA A 162 2.21 -10.84 -11.03
C ALA A 162 1.12 -11.91 -10.79
N VAL A 163 0.13 -12.01 -11.68
CA VAL A 163 -0.89 -13.07 -11.65
C VAL A 163 -0.28 -14.44 -11.92
N GLU A 164 0.63 -14.57 -12.88
CA GLU A 164 1.31 -15.84 -13.19
C GLU A 164 2.12 -16.36 -12.01
N VAL A 165 2.86 -15.49 -11.32
CA VAL A 165 3.76 -15.89 -10.23
C VAL A 165 3.01 -16.07 -8.90
N GLY A 166 2.05 -15.20 -8.58
CA GLY A 166 1.39 -15.21 -7.27
C GLY A 166 -0.07 -15.68 -7.28
N ASN A 167 -0.80 -15.42 -8.37
CA ASN A 167 -2.22 -15.67 -8.54
C ASN A 167 -3.11 -15.38 -7.31
N THR A 168 -2.81 -14.33 -6.55
CA THR A 168 -3.62 -13.93 -5.39
C THR A 168 -4.75 -13.00 -5.81
N TRP A 169 -5.71 -12.77 -4.91
CA TRP A 169 -6.73 -11.73 -5.09
C TRP A 169 -6.10 -10.37 -5.39
N ILE A 170 -4.98 -10.03 -4.73
CA ILE A 170 -4.30 -8.75 -4.92
C ILE A 170 -3.73 -8.64 -6.34
N CYS A 171 -3.05 -9.69 -6.83
CA CYS A 171 -2.53 -9.73 -8.20
C CYS A 171 -3.64 -9.52 -9.24
N ASN A 172 -4.72 -10.27 -9.08
CA ASN A 172 -5.85 -10.23 -10.00
C ASN A 172 -6.61 -8.89 -9.89
N LYS A 173 -6.71 -8.31 -8.68
CA LYS A 173 -7.33 -7.01 -8.47
C LYS A 173 -6.58 -5.88 -9.18
N HIS A 174 -5.26 -5.86 -9.17
CA HIS A 174 -4.48 -4.86 -9.92
C HIS A 174 -4.75 -4.94 -11.43
N LEU A 175 -4.79 -6.16 -11.99
CA LEU A 175 -5.10 -6.36 -13.40
C LEU A 175 -6.55 -5.96 -13.75
N LEU A 176 -7.50 -6.28 -12.87
CA LEU A 176 -8.89 -5.84 -12.96
C LEU A 176 -9.00 -4.31 -13.00
N ASP A 177 -8.39 -3.64 -12.01
CA ASP A 177 -8.48 -2.19 -11.84
C ASP A 177 -7.85 -1.49 -13.05
N LEU A 178 -6.71 -2.00 -13.57
CA LEU A 178 -6.11 -1.52 -14.82
C LEU A 178 -7.09 -1.65 -16.01
N TYR A 179 -7.71 -2.81 -16.20
CA TYR A 179 -8.65 -2.99 -17.31
C TYR A 179 -9.87 -2.06 -17.20
N LEU A 180 -10.37 -1.81 -16.00
CA LEU A 180 -11.47 -0.86 -15.79
C LEU A 180 -11.03 0.58 -16.05
N LYS A 181 -9.83 0.99 -15.59
CA LYS A 181 -9.24 2.31 -15.86
C LYS A 181 -9.18 2.60 -17.37
N TYR A 182 -8.84 1.60 -18.17
CA TYR A 182 -8.72 1.72 -19.64
C TYR A 182 -9.99 1.30 -20.42
N ASN A 183 -11.15 1.25 -19.76
CA ASN A 183 -12.45 0.91 -20.36
C ASN A 183 -12.46 -0.42 -21.14
N LYS A 184 -11.87 -1.46 -20.54
CA LYS A 184 -11.77 -2.84 -21.08
C LYS A 184 -12.56 -3.84 -20.22
N PRO A 185 -13.88 -3.64 -20.01
CA PRO A 185 -14.66 -4.44 -19.06
C PRO A 185 -14.76 -5.93 -19.44
N ARG A 186 -14.65 -6.27 -20.72
CA ARG A 186 -14.59 -7.67 -21.18
C ARG A 186 -13.30 -8.37 -20.75
N GLN A 187 -12.16 -7.68 -20.82
CA GLN A 187 -10.88 -8.23 -20.35
C GLN A 187 -10.88 -8.35 -18.81
N ALA A 188 -11.43 -7.36 -18.11
CA ALA A 188 -11.69 -7.42 -16.67
C ALA A 188 -12.52 -8.65 -16.29
N LEU A 189 -13.65 -8.89 -16.97
CA LEU A 189 -14.49 -10.05 -16.72
C LEU A 189 -13.73 -11.36 -16.94
N HIS A 190 -13.03 -11.50 -18.08
CA HIS A 190 -12.26 -12.71 -18.36
C HIS A 190 -11.16 -12.98 -17.31
N ALA A 191 -10.47 -11.94 -16.83
CA ALA A 191 -9.46 -12.09 -15.80
C ALA A 191 -10.07 -12.59 -14.48
N MET A 192 -11.23 -12.04 -14.08
CA MET A 192 -11.92 -12.47 -12.86
C MET A 192 -12.51 -13.88 -12.98
N GLU A 193 -13.03 -14.26 -14.15
CA GLU A 193 -13.49 -15.62 -14.41
C GLU A 193 -12.34 -16.63 -14.31
N ALA A 194 -11.18 -16.31 -14.91
CA ALA A 194 -9.99 -17.15 -14.81
C ALA A 194 -9.51 -17.31 -13.36
N TYR A 195 -9.49 -16.22 -12.60
CA TYR A 195 -9.15 -16.26 -11.19
C TYR A 195 -10.15 -17.07 -10.36
N TYR A 196 -11.45 -16.87 -10.57
CA TYR A 196 -12.51 -17.60 -9.87
C TYR A 196 -12.45 -19.10 -10.16
N HIS A 197 -12.22 -19.49 -11.41
CA HIS A 197 -12.12 -20.90 -11.80
C HIS A 197 -11.00 -21.64 -11.03
N LEU A 198 -9.88 -20.96 -10.76
CA LEU A 198 -8.75 -21.54 -10.04
C LEU A 198 -8.87 -21.46 -8.51
N SER A 199 -9.45 -20.37 -7.99
CA SER A 199 -9.45 -20.07 -6.56
C SER A 199 -10.77 -20.35 -5.84
N THR A 200 -11.88 -20.36 -6.57
CA THR A 200 -13.25 -20.33 -6.03
C THR A 200 -13.50 -19.20 -5.02
N ASP A 201 -12.76 -18.09 -5.11
CA ASP A 201 -12.91 -16.94 -4.19
C ASP A 201 -14.22 -16.19 -4.45
N ASP A 202 -15.11 -16.17 -3.46
CA ASP A 202 -16.38 -15.44 -3.47
C ASP A 202 -16.24 -13.95 -3.81
N LYS A 203 -15.10 -13.32 -3.51
CA LYS A 203 -14.83 -11.93 -3.91
C LYS A 203 -14.82 -11.79 -5.42
N ALA A 204 -14.23 -12.75 -6.14
CA ALA A 204 -14.20 -12.76 -7.59
C ALA A 204 -15.60 -12.95 -8.17
N LEU A 205 -16.40 -13.87 -7.62
CA LEU A 205 -17.79 -14.09 -8.03
C LEU A 205 -18.63 -12.81 -7.90
N LYS A 206 -18.50 -12.09 -6.78
CA LYS A 206 -19.17 -10.80 -6.57
C LYS A 206 -18.78 -9.77 -7.63
N VAL A 207 -17.50 -9.70 -7.99
CA VAL A 207 -17.03 -8.80 -9.05
C VAL A 207 -17.55 -9.22 -10.42
N ILE A 208 -17.52 -10.50 -10.76
CA ILE A 208 -18.04 -11.03 -12.04
C ILE A 208 -19.52 -10.63 -12.20
N ASN A 209 -20.34 -10.89 -11.18
CA ASN A 209 -21.76 -10.53 -11.18
C ASN A 209 -21.99 -9.01 -11.31
N LYS A 210 -21.10 -8.20 -10.72
CA LYS A 210 -21.14 -6.75 -10.88
C LYS A 210 -20.79 -6.35 -12.32
N LEU A 211 -19.73 -6.90 -12.89
CA LEU A 211 -19.29 -6.59 -14.26
C LEU A 211 -20.33 -6.99 -15.31
N THR A 212 -20.97 -8.15 -15.17
CA THR A 212 -22.03 -8.59 -16.09
C THR A 212 -23.23 -7.66 -16.05
N LYS A 213 -23.65 -7.25 -14.85
CA LYS A 213 -24.75 -6.31 -14.66
C LYS A 213 -24.42 -4.91 -15.18
N ASP A 214 -23.30 -4.33 -14.74
CA ASP A 214 -22.96 -2.93 -15.00
C ASP A 214 -22.64 -2.69 -16.48
N TYR A 215 -22.10 -3.70 -17.19
CA TYR A 215 -21.67 -3.58 -18.59
C TYR A 215 -22.50 -4.44 -19.57
N GLY A 216 -23.57 -5.10 -19.11
CA GLY A 216 -24.39 -5.96 -19.96
C GLY A 216 -23.63 -7.14 -20.59
N LEU A 217 -22.63 -7.68 -19.88
CA LEU A 217 -21.79 -8.77 -20.37
C LEU A 217 -22.36 -10.14 -19.99
N SER A 218 -22.14 -11.15 -20.83
CA SER A 218 -22.44 -12.55 -20.51
C SER A 218 -21.25 -13.22 -19.82
N SER A 219 -21.44 -13.79 -18.64
CA SER A 219 -20.42 -14.62 -17.99
C SER A 219 -20.46 -16.06 -18.50
N LYS A 220 -19.29 -16.71 -18.55
CA LYS A 220 -19.15 -18.14 -18.83
C LYS A 220 -19.63 -19.02 -17.68
N LEU A 221 -19.63 -18.50 -16.45
CA LEU A 221 -20.09 -19.22 -15.25
C LEU A 221 -21.59 -19.50 -15.25
N ALA A 222 -22.37 -18.78 -16.05
CA ALA A 222 -23.82 -19.03 -16.19
C ALA A 222 -24.14 -20.20 -17.15
N ARG A 223 -23.13 -20.83 -17.75
CA ARG A 223 -23.28 -21.92 -18.73
C ARG A 223 -22.80 -23.29 -18.22
N GLU A 224 -22.38 -23.36 -16.96
CA GLU A 224 -21.98 -24.58 -16.25
C GLU A 224 -23.06 -24.94 -15.21
#